data_AF-A0A382R650-F1
#
_entry.id   AF-A0A382R650-F1
#
_cell.length_a   1.000
_cell.length_b   1.000
_cell.length_c   1.000
_cell.angle_alpha   90.00
_cell.angle_beta   90.00
_cell.angle_gamma   90.00
#
_symmetry.space_group_name_H-M   'P 1'
#
loop_
_entity.id
_entity.type
_entity.pdbx_description
1 polymer ?
#
loop_
_entity_poly.entity_id
_entity_poly.type
_entity_poly.pdbx_seq_one_letter_code
_entity_poly.pdbx_strand_id
1 'polypeptide(L)'
;RTKNFMGKPVPVVITVYKDKKFDFIIKSPPASHFIKEAARLKGGSKEPGRQIVASITKKQAEEIAKKKMEDLNANDLEQAVKIISGSARSMGIEVKE
;
A
#
# COMPACT_ATOMS: atom_id res chain seq x y z
N ARG A 1 13.85 -3.08 -15.23
CA ARG A 1 13.29 -3.74 -14.03
C ARG A 1 12.20 -2.91 -13.34
N THR A 2 12.22 -1.58 -13.39
CA THR A 2 11.19 -0.68 -12.81
C THR A 2 10.12 -0.17 -13.80
N LYS A 3 10.17 -0.55 -15.09
CA LYS A 3 9.22 -0.09 -16.13
C LYS A 3 7.75 -0.35 -15.76
N ASN A 4 7.46 -1.44 -15.05
CA ASN A 4 6.10 -1.82 -14.67
C ASN A 4 5.50 -0.97 -13.53
N PHE A 5 6.34 -0.18 -12.83
CA PHE A 5 5.92 0.71 -11.75
C PHE A 5 6.15 2.20 -12.07
N MET A 6 6.24 2.55 -13.36
CA MET A 6 6.43 3.94 -13.79
C MET A 6 5.43 4.87 -13.11
N GLY A 7 5.94 5.87 -12.38
CA GLY A 7 5.13 6.86 -11.66
C GLY A 7 4.77 6.49 -10.21
N LYS A 8 5.15 5.31 -9.70
CA LYS A 8 4.93 4.92 -8.29
C LYS A 8 6.25 4.83 -7.54
N PRO A 9 6.37 5.39 -6.32
CA PRO A 9 7.57 5.23 -5.50
C PRO A 9 7.66 3.76 -5.06
N VAL A 10 8.69 3.08 -5.53
CA VAL A 10 8.94 1.66 -5.24
C VAL A 10 10.07 1.55 -4.23
N PRO A 11 9.84 1.00 -3.03
CA PRO A 11 10.90 0.81 -2.06
C PRO A 11 11.83 -0.32 -2.50
N VAL A 12 13.14 -0.10 -2.31
CA VAL A 12 14.20 -1.06 -2.62
C VAL A 12 14.98 -1.36 -1.36
N VAL A 13 15.14 -2.63 -1.03
CA VAL A 13 16.03 -3.09 0.03
C VAL A 13 17.34 -3.51 -0.62
N ILE A 14 18.44 -2.90 -0.16
CA ILE A 14 19.79 -3.18 -0.64
C ILE A 14 20.55 -3.88 0.49
N THR A 15 20.94 -5.13 0.26
CA THR A 15 21.81 -5.87 1.18
C THR A 15 23.23 -5.81 0.64
N VAL A 16 24.16 -5.27 1.43
CA VAL A 16 25.58 -5.14 1.07
C VAL A 16 26.39 -6.19 1.81
N TYR A 17 27.12 -7.02 1.07
CA TYR A 17 28.01 -8.05 1.64
C TYR A 17 29.47 -7.57 1.69
N LYS A 18 30.29 -8.21 2.53
CA LYS A 18 31.72 -7.88 2.71
C LYS A 18 32.55 -8.02 1.43
N ASP A 19 32.13 -8.90 0.52
CA ASP A 19 32.77 -9.12 -0.78
C ASP A 19 32.33 -8.11 -1.85
N LYS A 20 31.68 -7.01 -1.45
CA LYS A 20 31.13 -5.98 -2.33
C LYS A 20 30.06 -6.53 -3.29
N LYS A 21 29.42 -7.65 -2.97
CA LYS A 21 28.18 -8.07 -3.63
C LYS A 21 27.00 -7.28 -3.08
N PHE A 22 26.01 -7.05 -3.94
CA PHE A 22 24.80 -6.29 -3.64
C PHE A 22 23.59 -7.12 -4.07
N ASP A 23 22.71 -7.43 -3.12
CA ASP A 23 21.38 -7.96 -3.44
C ASP A 23 20.38 -6.80 -3.45
N PHE A 24 19.61 -6.72 -4.54
CA PHE A 24 18.57 -5.71 -4.72
C PHE A 24 17.20 -6.38 -4.70
N ILE A 25 16.44 -6.16 -3.64
CA ILE A 25 15.05 -6.63 -3.52
C ILE A 25 14.13 -5.44 -3.75
N ILE A 26 13.43 -5.45 -4.88
CA ILE A 26 12.43 -4.43 -5.24
C ILE A 26 11.08 -4.91 -4.71
N LYS A 27 10.48 -4.17 -3.78
CA LYS A 27 9.15 -4.50 -3.20
C LYS A 27 8.03 -3.79 -3.95
N SER A 28 6.77 -4.13 -3.72
CA SER A 28 5.64 -3.34 -4.25
C SER A 28 5.57 -1.93 -3.63
N PRO A 29 4.93 -0.98 -4.34
CA PRO A 29 4.63 0.34 -3.80
C PRO A 29 3.91 0.28 -2.44
N PRO A 30 4.08 1.30 -1.57
CA PRO A 30 3.43 1.35 -0.27
C PRO A 30 1.91 1.27 -0.37
N ALA A 31 1.26 0.64 0.62
CA ALA A 31 -0.22 0.57 0.67
C ALA A 31 -0.85 1.96 0.63
N SER A 32 -0.24 2.94 1.31
CA SER A 32 -0.66 4.34 1.31
C SER A 32 -0.73 4.95 -0.09
N HIS A 33 0.15 4.56 -1.02
CA HIS A 33 0.12 5.09 -2.37
C HIS A 33 -1.06 4.52 -3.17
N PHE A 34 -1.29 3.21 -3.05
CA PHE A 34 -2.44 2.56 -3.70
C PHE A 34 -3.77 3.07 -3.17
N ILE A 35 -3.89 3.29 -1.86
CA ILE A 35 -5.11 3.83 -1.25
C ILE A 35 -5.34 5.28 -1.69
N LYS A 36 -4.29 6.11 -1.76
CA LYS A 36 -4.39 7.49 -2.27
C LYS A 36 -4.83 7.54 -3.73
N GLU A 37 -4.31 6.63 -4.56
CA GLU A 37 -4.67 6.50 -5.97
C GLU A 37 -6.14 6.08 -6.13
N ALA A 38 -6.61 5.11 -5.34
CA ALA A 38 -8.01 4.68 -5.34
C ALA A 38 -8.96 5.79 -4.82
N ALA A 39 -8.55 6.53 -3.80
CA ALA A 39 -9.29 7.66 -3.24
C ALA A 39 -9.15 8.96 -4.07
N ARG A 40 -8.32 8.97 -5.12
CA ARG A 40 -7.97 10.16 -5.94
C ARG A 40 -7.48 11.36 -5.11
N LEU A 41 -6.80 11.10 -4.00
CA LEU A 41 -6.27 12.12 -3.10
C LEU A 41 -4.76 12.29 -3.26
N LYS A 42 -4.29 13.54 -3.15
CA LYS A 42 -2.84 13.85 -3.11
C LYS A 42 -2.21 13.66 -1.72
N GLY A 43 -3.02 13.62 -0.66
CA GLY A 43 -2.58 13.52 0.73
C GLY A 43 -3.57 12.75 1.61
N GLY A 44 -3.14 12.37 2.82
CA GLY A 44 -4.02 11.80 3.84
C GLY A 44 -4.60 12.87 4.77
N SER A 45 -5.45 12.46 5.72
CA SER A 45 -5.99 13.34 6.74
C SER A 45 -4.88 13.89 7.65
N LYS A 46 -5.00 15.18 8.01
CA LYS A 46 -4.13 15.81 9.03
C LYS A 46 -4.53 15.39 10.45
N GLU A 47 -5.78 14.95 10.64
CA GLU A 47 -6.31 14.47 11.92
C GLU A 47 -7.03 13.12 11.73
N PRO A 48 -6.29 12.02 11.56
CA PRO A 48 -6.88 10.69 11.40
C PRO A 48 -7.78 10.33 12.59
N GLY A 49 -8.98 9.80 12.30
CA GLY A 49 -9.97 9.40 13.31
C GLY A 49 -10.92 10.52 13.76
N ARG A 50 -10.59 11.80 13.53
CA ARG A 50 -11.52 12.93 13.70
C ARG A 50 -12.07 13.42 12.38
N GLN A 51 -11.22 13.53 11.36
CA GLN A 51 -11.62 13.93 10.02
C GLN A 51 -11.38 12.80 9.02
N ILE A 52 -12.49 12.35 8.42
CA ILE A 52 -12.48 11.42 7.29
C ILE A 52 -12.37 12.26 6.01
N VAL A 53 -11.29 12.10 5.27
CA VAL A 53 -10.98 12.92 4.07
C VAL A 53 -11.42 12.26 2.76
N ALA A 54 -11.63 10.94 2.76
CA ALA A 54 -12.19 10.21 1.63
C ALA A 54 -12.76 8.86 2.08
N SER A 55 -13.43 8.21 1.14
CA SER A 55 -13.81 6.80 1.28
C SER A 55 -13.43 5.99 0.04
N ILE A 56 -13.12 4.72 0.25
CA ILE A 56 -12.88 3.74 -0.82
C ILE A 56 -13.88 2.58 -0.67
N THR A 57 -14.18 1.89 -1.76
CA THR A 57 -15.08 0.72 -1.72
C THR A 57 -14.33 -0.56 -1.32
N LYS A 58 -15.05 -1.55 -0.82
CA LYS A 58 -14.45 -2.85 -0.46
C LYS A 58 -13.80 -3.53 -1.67
N LYS A 59 -14.41 -3.42 -2.85
CA LYS A 59 -13.83 -3.91 -4.12
C LYS A 59 -12.48 -3.28 -4.44
N GLN A 60 -12.33 -1.97 -4.22
CA GLN A 60 -11.05 -1.31 -4.40
C GLN A 60 -10.01 -1.79 -3.39
N ALA A 61 -10.41 -1.98 -2.12
CA ALA A 61 -9.53 -2.54 -1.10
C ALA A 61 -9.06 -3.97 -1.46
N GLU A 62 -9.94 -4.81 -2.02
CA GLU A 62 -9.61 -6.15 -2.52
C GLU A 62 -8.62 -6.12 -3.68
N GLU A 63 -8.80 -5.23 -4.66
CA GLU A 63 -7.84 -5.09 -5.75
C GLU A 63 -6.46 -4.64 -5.27
N ILE A 64 -6.43 -3.72 -4.29
CA ILE A 64 -5.18 -3.27 -3.67
C ILE A 64 -4.53 -4.42 -2.89
N ALA A 65 -5.32 -5.18 -2.13
CA ALA A 65 -4.86 -6.35 -1.39
C ALA A 65 -4.25 -7.40 -2.33
N LYS A 66 -4.90 -7.71 -3.46
CA LYS A 66 -4.37 -8.63 -4.49
C LYS A 66 -3.03 -8.16 -5.05
N LYS A 67 -2.93 -6.87 -5.41
CA LYS A 67 -1.69 -6.29 -5.95
C LYS A 67 -0.54 -6.27 -4.94
N LYS A 68 -0.86 -6.23 -3.64
CA LYS A 68 0.13 -6.17 -2.55
C LYS A 68 0.34 -7.51 -1.84
N MET A 69 -0.37 -8.56 -2.25
CA MET A 69 -0.41 -9.84 -1.52
C MET A 69 0.98 -10.47 -1.36
N GLU A 70 1.82 -10.36 -2.39
CA GLU A 70 3.20 -10.89 -2.37
C GLU A 70 4.11 -10.20 -1.33
N ASP A 71 3.78 -8.97 -0.91
CA ASP A 71 4.53 -8.22 0.11
C ASP A 71 3.80 -8.16 1.47
N LEU A 72 2.59 -8.71 1.57
CA LEU A 72 1.82 -8.74 2.79
C LEU A 72 2.03 -10.09 3.50
N ASN A 73 2.12 -10.04 4.83
CA ASN A 73 2.14 -11.25 5.66
C ASN A 73 0.73 -11.82 5.89
N ALA A 74 -0.19 -11.61 4.93
CA ALA A 74 -1.57 -12.07 5.04
C ALA A 74 -1.68 -13.53 4.57
N ASN A 75 -2.44 -14.34 5.30
CA ASN A 75 -2.65 -15.75 4.95
C ASN A 75 -3.78 -15.94 3.92
N ASP A 76 -4.75 -15.03 3.91
CA ASP A 76 -5.92 -15.06 3.06
C ASP A 76 -6.24 -13.65 2.52
N LEU A 77 -7.17 -13.58 1.56
CA LEU A 77 -7.57 -12.33 0.95
C LEU A 77 -8.29 -11.40 1.95
N GLU A 78 -9.08 -11.96 2.88
CA GLU A 78 -9.83 -11.18 3.85
C GLU A 78 -8.92 -10.49 4.87
N GLN A 79 -7.90 -11.17 5.38
CA GLN A 79 -6.90 -10.55 6.26
C GLN A 79 -6.08 -9.53 5.49
N ALA A 80 -5.75 -9.78 4.21
CA ALA A 80 -5.09 -8.80 3.37
C ALA A 80 -5.93 -7.52 3.23
N VAL A 81 -7.23 -7.66 2.95
CA VAL A 81 -8.18 -6.54 2.92
C VAL A 81 -8.22 -5.83 4.27
N LYS A 82 -8.28 -6.56 5.38
CA LYS A 82 -8.27 -5.99 6.74
C LYS A 82 -7.01 -5.16 7.03
N ILE A 83 -5.85 -5.61 6.57
CA ILE A 83 -4.58 -4.85 6.69
C ILE A 83 -4.65 -3.56 5.88
N ILE A 84 -5.18 -3.63 4.65
CA ILE A 84 -5.38 -2.44 3.80
C ILE A 84 -6.40 -1.49 4.43
N SER A 85 -7.49 -1.98 4.99
CA SER A 85 -8.50 -1.19 5.71
C SER A 85 -7.92 -0.51 6.94
N GLY A 86 -7.08 -1.21 7.72
CA GLY A 86 -6.35 -0.61 8.84
C GLY A 86 -5.44 0.54 8.40
N SER A 87 -4.75 0.34 7.27
CA SER A 87 -3.90 1.38 6.66
C SER A 87 -4.71 2.56 6.12
N ALA A 88 -5.91 2.32 5.59
CA ALA A 88 -6.81 3.39 5.15
C ALA A 88 -7.31 4.21 6.35
N ARG A 89 -7.71 3.53 7.44
CA ARG A 89 -8.18 4.15 8.67
C ARG A 89 -7.12 5.06 9.31
N SER A 90 -5.85 4.63 9.34
CA SER A 90 -4.76 5.46 9.86
C SER A 90 -4.45 6.69 9.01
N MET A 91 -4.89 6.72 7.74
CA MET A 91 -4.83 7.89 6.88
C MET A 91 -6.10 8.75 6.91
N GLY A 92 -7.10 8.40 7.73
CA GLY A 92 -8.41 9.05 7.75
C GLY A 92 -9.24 8.79 6.49
N ILE A 93 -9.08 7.60 5.90
CA ILE A 93 -9.90 7.15 4.76
C ILE A 93 -10.78 6.00 5.24
N GLU A 94 -12.07 6.12 4.99
CA GLU A 94 -13.05 5.11 5.40
C GLU A 94 -13.23 4.06 4.28
N VAL A 95 -13.33 2.78 4.67
CA VAL A 95 -13.67 1.72 3.72
C VAL A 95 -15.17 1.45 3.86
N LYS A 96 -15.93 1.77 2.82
CA LYS A 96 -17.36 1.48 2.72
C LYS A 96 -17.57 0.23 1.86
N GLU A 97 -18.70 -0.46 2.05
CA GLU A 97 -19.05 -1.64 1.24
C GLU A 97 -19.04 -1.34 -0.26
#